data_AF-A0A923RVW1-F1
#
_entry.id   AF-A0A923RVW1-F1
#
_cell.length_a   1.000
_cell.length_b   1.000
_cell.length_c   1.000
_cell.angle_alpha   90.00
_cell.angle_beta   90.00
_cell.angle_gamma   90.00
#
_symmetry.space_group_name_H-M   'P 1'
#
loop_
_entity.id
_entity.type
_entity.pdbx_description
1 polymer ?
#
loop_
_entity_poly.entity_id
_entity_poly.type
_entity_poly.pdbx_seq_one_letter_code
_entity_poly.pdbx_strand_id
1 'polypeptide(L)'
;MQAWGEIWSLPLPRAYGVDFEEYRNYEDGQADIDIYVGLADICQSCGMPMTRPADRGTEADGTQSCTYCTYCYQNGAFTYDATMEEQIEHNLNCAPELYTDRERAREQMREYFPTLTRWKGETE
;
A
#
# COMPACT_ATOMS: atom_id res chain seq x y z
N MET A 1 -14.87 -22.29 -0.79
CA MET A 1 -14.17 -21.63 0.34
C MET A 1 -12.64 -21.69 0.20
N GLN A 2 -12.07 -22.81 -0.28
CA GLN A 2 -10.63 -22.97 -0.48
C GLN A 2 -10.02 -21.96 -1.48
N ALA A 3 -10.65 -21.74 -2.63
CA ALA A 3 -10.16 -20.79 -3.65
C ALA A 3 -10.01 -19.34 -3.14
N TRP A 4 -10.97 -18.84 -2.36
CA TRP A 4 -10.88 -17.51 -1.75
C TRP A 4 -9.72 -17.38 -0.78
N GLY A 5 -9.46 -18.42 0.01
CA GLY A 5 -8.31 -18.45 0.92
C GLY A 5 -6.97 -18.42 0.17
N GLU A 6 -6.88 -19.13 -0.96
CA GLU A 6 -5.69 -19.13 -1.82
C GLU A 6 -5.49 -17.78 -2.51
N ILE A 7 -6.55 -17.15 -3.02
CA ILE A 7 -6.46 -15.82 -3.63
C ILE A 7 -5.98 -14.80 -2.61
N TRP A 8 -6.61 -14.77 -1.43
CA TRP A 8 -6.26 -13.80 -0.37
C TRP A 8 -4.86 -14.01 0.21
N SER A 9 -4.28 -15.20 0.09
CA SER A 9 -2.89 -15.46 0.49
C SER A 9 -1.86 -15.04 -0.56
N LEU A 10 -2.27 -14.71 -1.79
CA LEU A 10 -1.34 -14.22 -2.81
C LEU A 10 -0.71 -12.88 -2.37
N PRO A 11 0.62 -12.72 -2.54
CA PRO A 11 1.35 -11.51 -2.15
C PRO A 11 1.15 -10.37 -3.16
N LEU A 12 -0.10 -9.98 -3.38
CA LEU A 12 -0.48 -8.91 -4.29
C LEU A 12 -0.61 -7.57 -3.55
N PRO A 13 -0.13 -6.46 -4.12
CA PRO A 13 -0.26 -5.13 -3.53
C PRO A 13 -1.68 -4.59 -3.74
N ARG A 14 -2.62 -5.10 -2.95
CA ARG A 14 -4.05 -4.76 -3.05
C ARG A 14 -4.30 -3.30 -2.69
N ALA A 15 -5.01 -2.61 -3.57
CA ALA A 15 -5.46 -1.24 -3.37
C ALA A 15 -6.60 -1.14 -2.33
N TYR A 16 -7.44 -2.17 -2.26
CA TYR A 16 -8.67 -2.19 -1.49
C TYR A 16 -8.77 -3.48 -0.66
N GLY A 17 -9.54 -3.42 0.43
CA GLY A 17 -9.90 -4.62 1.22
C GLY A 17 -11.02 -5.45 0.59
N VAL A 18 -11.33 -5.23 -0.69
CA VAL A 18 -12.40 -5.92 -1.43
C VAL A 18 -11.90 -6.25 -2.84
N ASP A 19 -12.35 -7.40 -3.36
CA ASP A 19 -12.16 -7.82 -4.74
C ASP A 19 -13.53 -7.75 -5.46
N PHE A 20 -13.53 -7.61 -6.79
CA PHE A 20 -14.75 -7.62 -7.59
C PHE A 20 -14.90 -8.96 -8.31
N GLU A 21 -16.11 -9.51 -8.33
CA GLU A 21 -16.43 -10.79 -8.94
C GLU A 21 -17.44 -10.58 -10.08
N GLU A 22 -17.17 -11.18 -11.24
CA GLU A 22 -18.11 -11.25 -12.35
C GLU A 22 -18.44 -12.70 -12.67
N TYR A 23 -19.72 -13.04 -12.56
CA TYR A 23 -20.24 -14.37 -12.83
C TYR A 23 -20.73 -14.43 -14.28
N ARG A 24 -20.17 -15.36 -15.07
CA ARG A 24 -20.46 -15.52 -16.49
C ARG A 24 -20.89 -16.96 -16.79
N ASN A 25 -21.55 -17.14 -17.93
CA ASN A 25 -21.94 -18.47 -18.45
C ASN A 25 -22.69 -19.33 -17.42
N TYR A 26 -23.69 -18.76 -16.74
CA TYR A 26 -24.45 -19.48 -15.71
C TYR A 26 -25.40 -20.50 -16.35
N GLU A 27 -25.06 -21.79 -16.27
CA GLU A 27 -25.87 -22.91 -16.73
C GLU A 27 -25.79 -24.07 -15.73
N ASP A 28 -26.94 -24.72 -15.47
CA ASP A 28 -27.05 -25.92 -14.60
C ASP A 28 -26.37 -25.80 -13.23
N GLY A 29 -26.40 -24.60 -12.63
CA GLY A 29 -25.80 -24.33 -11.32
C GLY A 29 -24.28 -24.19 -11.34
N GLN A 30 -23.67 -24.10 -12.51
CA GLN A 30 -22.25 -23.81 -12.72
C GLN A 30 -22.09 -22.42 -13.36
N ALA A 31 -20.98 -21.76 -13.07
CA ALA A 31 -20.62 -20.45 -13.63
C ALA A 31 -19.11 -20.35 -13.76
N ASP A 32 -18.65 -19.58 -14.75
CA ASP A 32 -17.30 -19.04 -14.77
C ASP A 32 -17.26 -17.79 -13.89
N ILE A 33 -16.20 -17.63 -13.10
CA ILE A 33 -16.02 -16.47 -12.21
C ILE A 33 -14.72 -15.78 -12.58
N ASP A 34 -14.83 -14.54 -13.06
CA ASP A 34 -13.68 -13.64 -13.19
C ASP A 34 -13.52 -12.85 -11.90
N ILE A 35 -12.30 -12.83 -11.37
CA ILE A 35 -11.96 -12.12 -10.13
C ILE A 35 -11.01 -10.98 -10.46
N TYR A 36 -11.47 -9.76 -10.22
CA TYR A 36 -10.73 -8.54 -10.47
C TYR A 36 -10.15 -8.03 -9.15
N VAL A 37 -8.83 -8.15 -9.01
CA VAL A 37 -8.09 -7.64 -7.86
C VAL A 37 -7.54 -6.25 -8.20
N GLY A 38 -8.04 -5.22 -7.51
CA GLY A 38 -7.51 -3.87 -7.65
C GLY A 38 -6.11 -3.76 -7.07
N LEU A 39 -5.11 -3.48 -7.90
CA LEU A 39 -3.72 -3.29 -7.47
C LEU A 39 -3.39 -1.80 -7.31
N ALA A 40 -2.51 -1.49 -6.37
CA ALA A 40 -1.95 -0.15 -6.20
C ALA A 40 -0.43 -0.19 -6.16
N ASP A 41 0.21 0.85 -6.69
CA ASP A 41 1.59 1.13 -6.34
C ASP A 41 1.62 1.55 -4.87
N ILE A 42 2.53 0.97 -4.10
CA ILE A 42 2.68 1.29 -2.68
C ILE A 42 3.85 2.24 -2.51
N CYS A 43 3.63 3.35 -1.79
CA CYS A 43 4.70 4.29 -1.47
C CYS A 43 5.84 3.59 -0.73
N GLN A 44 7.03 3.57 -1.33
CA GLN A 44 8.22 2.90 -0.80
C GLN A 44 8.92 3.68 0.34
N SER A 45 8.19 4.59 1.00
CA SER A 45 8.61 5.33 2.20
C SER A 45 7.62 5.13 3.34
N CYS A 46 6.31 5.26 3.10
CA CYS A 46 5.31 5.23 4.16
C CYS A 46 4.28 4.10 4.03
N GLY A 47 4.37 3.25 2.99
CA GLY A 47 3.41 2.15 2.80
C GLY A 47 2.02 2.59 2.32
N MET A 48 1.80 3.87 2.04
CA MET A 48 0.52 4.38 1.56
C MET A 48 0.22 3.87 0.13
N PRO A 49 -0.96 3.26 -0.12
CA PRO A 49 -1.39 2.93 -1.47
C PRO A 49 -1.64 4.19 -2.31
N MET A 50 -1.06 4.25 -3.52
CA MET A 50 -1.20 5.36 -4.46
C MET A 50 -2.22 5.00 -5.53
N THR A 51 -3.50 5.21 -5.23
CA THR A 51 -4.62 4.79 -6.10
C THR A 51 -5.05 5.88 -7.09
N ARG A 52 -4.67 7.14 -6.85
CA ARG A 52 -4.99 8.29 -7.71
C ARG A 52 -3.72 8.99 -8.17
N PRO A 53 -3.73 9.66 -9.34
CA PRO A 53 -2.59 10.46 -9.79
C PRO A 53 -2.14 11.52 -8.77
N ALA A 54 -3.08 12.11 -8.02
CA ALA A 54 -2.79 13.11 -6.99
C ALA A 54 -2.07 12.55 -5.76
N ASP A 55 -2.11 11.23 -5.56
CA ASP A 55 -1.40 10.57 -4.44
C ASP A 55 0.09 10.43 -4.72
N ARG A 56 0.53 10.64 -5.97
CA ARG A 56 1.92 10.47 -6.42
C ARG A 56 2.76 11.72 -6.16
N GLY A 57 4.00 11.49 -5.72
CA GLY A 57 5.03 12.52 -5.63
C GLY A 57 5.47 13.01 -6.99
N THR A 58 6.47 13.89 -7.00
CA THR A 58 7.06 14.40 -8.24
C THR A 58 8.57 14.20 -8.29
N GLU A 59 9.04 13.78 -9.46
CA GLU A 59 10.46 13.67 -9.79
C GLU A 59 11.06 15.07 -10.05
N ALA A 60 12.39 15.18 -10.16
CA ALA A 60 13.07 16.46 -10.35
C ALA A 60 12.69 17.17 -11.67
N ASP A 61 12.24 16.42 -12.68
CA ASP A 61 11.75 16.93 -13.96
C ASP A 61 10.27 17.30 -13.95
N GLY A 62 9.58 17.14 -12.80
CA GLY A 62 8.17 17.42 -12.63
C GLY A 62 7.23 16.28 -13.04
N THR A 63 7.76 15.14 -13.51
CA THR A 63 6.93 13.95 -13.78
C THR A 63 6.46 13.29 -12.48
N GLN A 64 5.41 12.47 -12.56
CA GLN A 64 4.87 11.78 -11.38
C GLN A 64 5.76 10.61 -10.96
N SER A 65 5.97 10.48 -9.66
CA SER A 65 6.69 9.34 -9.11
C SER A 65 5.82 8.08 -9.10
N CYS A 66 6.38 6.98 -9.62
CA CYS A 66 5.79 5.66 -9.47
C CYS A 66 6.13 5.00 -8.11
N THR A 67 7.06 5.60 -7.35
CA THR A 67 7.69 4.96 -6.19
C THR A 67 7.24 5.60 -4.87
N TYR A 68 7.03 6.91 -4.86
CA TYR A 68 6.76 7.67 -3.63
C TYR A 68 5.52 8.53 -3.74
N CYS A 69 4.83 8.71 -2.62
CA CYS A 69 3.61 9.51 -2.57
C CYS A 69 3.90 11.01 -2.43
N THR A 70 2.86 11.79 -2.70
CA THR A 70 2.87 13.27 -2.68
C THR A 70 3.29 13.86 -1.34
N TYR A 71 3.06 13.14 -0.24
CA TYR A 71 3.42 13.58 1.10
C TYR A 71 4.88 13.32 1.44
N CYS A 72 5.47 12.25 0.91
CA CYS A 72 6.84 11.86 1.22
C CYS A 72 7.86 12.47 0.25
N TYR A 73 7.50 12.71 -1.01
CA TYR A 73 8.47 13.04 -2.06
C TYR A 73 7.93 14.07 -3.05
N GLN A 74 8.68 15.16 -3.26
CA GLN A 74 8.34 16.24 -4.19
C GLN A 74 9.60 16.82 -4.83
N ASN A 75 9.50 17.19 -6.10
CA ASN A 75 10.55 17.84 -6.87
C ASN A 75 11.90 17.10 -6.81
N GLY A 76 11.87 15.77 -6.81
CA GLY A 76 13.09 14.96 -6.78
C GLY A 76 13.71 14.77 -5.40
N ALA A 77 13.05 15.19 -4.31
CA ALA A 77 13.56 15.06 -2.95
C ALA A 77 12.49 14.65 -1.92
N PHE A 78 12.93 14.03 -0.83
CA PHE A 78 12.04 13.79 0.31
C PHE A 78 11.65 15.12 0.96
N THR A 79 10.38 15.23 1.33
CA THR A 79 9.79 16.45 1.90
C THR A 79 10.26 16.72 3.34
N TYR A 80 10.77 15.70 4.02
CA TYR A 80 11.37 15.78 5.34
C TYR A 80 12.42 14.67 5.54
N ASP A 81 13.44 15.00 6.31
CA ASP A 81 14.39 14.03 6.85
C ASP A 81 13.81 13.44 8.14
N ALA A 82 13.69 12.12 8.19
CA ALA A 82 13.10 11.40 9.32
C ALA A 82 13.68 10.00 9.39
N THR A 83 13.83 9.53 10.61
CA THR A 83 14.06 8.12 10.95
C THR A 83 12.82 7.28 10.65
N MET A 84 12.99 5.96 10.57
CA MET A 84 11.87 5.02 10.41
C MET A 84 10.83 5.18 11.54
N GLU A 85 11.26 5.34 12.79
CA GLU A 85 10.35 5.53 13.93
C GLU A 85 9.55 6.84 13.82
N GLU A 86 10.19 7.94 13.40
CA GLU A 86 9.49 9.20 13.16
C GLU A 86 8.47 9.08 12.01
N GLN A 87 8.79 8.32 10.97
CA GLN A 87 7.84 8.01 9.90
C GLN A 87 6.64 7.20 10.41
N ILE A 88 6.87 6.20 11.27
CA ILE A 88 5.79 5.38 11.86
C ILE A 88 4.86 6.27 12.68
N GLU A 89 5.40 7.12 13.55
CA GLU A 89 4.60 8.06 14.34
C GLU A 89 3.84 9.05 13.44
N HIS A 90 4.46 9.55 12.38
CA HIS A 90 3.79 10.40 11.40
C HIS A 90 2.59 9.68 10.77
N ASN A 91 2.77 8.44 10.31
CA ASN A 91 1.68 7.65 9.74
C ASN A 91 0.52 7.44 10.72
N LEU A 92 0.82 7.08 11.96
CA LEU A 92 -0.17 6.88 13.02
C LEU A 92 -0.97 8.15 13.34
N ASN A 93 -0.41 9.33 13.05
CA ASN A 93 -1.05 10.62 13.28
C ASN A 93 -1.85 11.11 12.07
N CYS A 94 -1.46 10.74 10.85
CA CYS A 94 -2.13 11.18 9.62
C CYS A 94 -3.45 10.45 9.34
N ALA A 95 -3.64 9.23 9.86
CA ALA A 95 -4.87 8.46 9.66
C ALA A 95 -5.32 7.76 10.96
N PRO A 96 -5.64 8.49 12.04
CA PRO A 96 -5.93 7.91 13.34
C PRO A 96 -7.14 6.96 13.32
N GLU A 97 -8.09 7.19 12.41
CA GLU A 97 -9.27 6.33 12.23
C GLU A 97 -8.93 4.94 11.67
N LEU A 98 -7.82 4.80 10.94
CA LEU A 98 -7.35 3.51 10.42
C LEU A 98 -6.62 2.67 11.48
N TYR A 99 -6.10 3.32 12.53
CA TYR A 99 -5.26 2.72 13.56
C TYR A 99 -5.93 2.79 14.93
N THR A 100 -7.08 2.12 15.05
CA THR A 100 -7.84 2.03 16.31
C THR A 100 -7.03 1.39 17.44
N ASP A 101 -6.14 0.45 17.09
CA ASP A 101 -5.09 -0.08 17.96
C ASP A 101 -3.72 0.44 17.51
N ARG A 102 -3.31 1.57 18.10
CA ARG A 102 -2.08 2.28 17.71
C ARG A 102 -0.80 1.48 17.98
N GLU A 103 -0.75 0.76 19.09
CA GLU A 103 0.43 -0.02 19.47
C GLU A 103 0.61 -1.21 18.52
N ARG A 104 -0.48 -1.92 18.22
CA ARG A 104 -0.44 -2.99 17.22
C ARG A 104 -0.07 -2.47 15.83
N ALA A 105 -0.61 -1.34 15.42
CA ALA A 105 -0.26 -0.72 14.15
C ALA A 105 1.22 -0.32 14.08
N ARG A 106 1.78 0.20 15.18
CA ARG A 106 3.21 0.50 15.31
C ARG A 106 4.06 -0.74 15.11
N GLU A 107 3.75 -1.84 15.80
CA GLU A 107 4.48 -3.11 15.66
C GLU A 107 4.43 -3.64 14.20
N GLN A 108 3.25 -3.62 13.58
CA GLN A 108 3.10 -4.02 12.18
C GLN A 108 3.92 -3.15 11.22
N MET A 109 3.97 -1.83 11.44
CA MET A 109 4.79 -0.95 10.61
C MET A 109 6.29 -1.19 10.83
N ARG A 110 6.74 -1.48 12.05
CA ARG A 110 8.14 -1.85 12.33
C ARG A 110 8.57 -3.12 11.60
N GLU A 111 7.68 -4.10 11.48
CA GLU A 111 7.96 -5.31 10.70
C GLU A 111 7.95 -5.03 9.19
N TYR A 112 7.06 -4.14 8.73
CA TYR A 112 6.85 -3.89 7.31
C TYR A 112 7.84 -2.89 6.69
N PHE A 113 8.15 -1.79 7.36
CA PHE A 113 8.95 -0.69 6.82
C PHE A 113 10.36 -1.09 6.35
N PRO A 114 11.08 -2.02 7.01
CA PRO A 114 12.36 -2.54 6.51
C PRO A 114 12.29 -3.14 5.09
N THR A 115 11.10 -3.52 4.62
CA THR A 115 10.89 -4.05 3.27
C THR A 115 10.73 -2.95 2.19
N LEU A 116 10.52 -1.69 2.60
CA LEU A 116 10.34 -0.55 1.72
C LEU A 116 11.69 0.04 1.30
N THR A 117 11.82 0.45 0.04
CA THR A 117 13.10 0.92 -0.53
C THR A 117 13.79 2.02 0.27
N ARG A 118 13.05 2.97 0.87
CA ARG A 118 13.66 4.04 1.68
C ARG A 118 14.46 3.50 2.88
N TRP A 119 14.01 2.39 3.47
CA TRP A 119 14.52 1.88 4.75
C TRP A 119 15.29 0.57 4.63
N LYS A 120 15.43 0.02 3.41
CA LYS A 120 16.21 -1.19 3.17
C LYS A 120 17.67 -0.97 3.58
N GLY A 121 18.14 -1.75 4.54
CA GLY A 121 19.52 -1.70 5.03
C GLY A 121 19.72 -0.85 6.30
N GLU A 122 18.67 -0.25 6.85
CA GLU A 122 18.70 0.38 8.20
C GLU A 122 18.48 -0.63 9.34
N THR A 123 18.27 -1.92 9.02
CA THR A 123 18.25 -3.00 10.00
C THR A 123 19.63 -3.14 10.63
N GLU A 124 19.74 -2.78 11.91
CA GLU A 124 20.89 -3.06 12.79
C GLU A 124 21.38 -4.52 12.69
#